data_AF-A0A7Y5NDA8-F1
#
_entry.id   AF-A0A7Y5NDA8-F1
#
_cell.length_a   1.000
_cell.length_b   1.000
_cell.length_c   1.000
_cell.angle_alpha   90.00
_cell.angle_beta   90.00
_cell.angle_gamma   90.00
#
_symmetry.space_group_name_H-M   'P 1'
#
loop_
_entity.id
_entity.type
_entity.pdbx_description
1 polymer ?
#
loop_
_entity_poly.entity_id
_entity_poly.type
_entity_poly.pdbx_seq_one_letter_code
_entity_poly.pdbx_strand_id
1 'polypeptide(L)'
;MRALYSNNREGMALAMAMFAIVVIGALIAGAFFASTQDFRIGRNSLIAQRAFTAAEYGLNKTMSSWDQTLNIKFAVGKDTTFTYDVGDGSTSNVRATRINDYTYWFVSEGVAGAATSQEVRRRTSMVMRLAYPAVKYGGALTLAGGGTIKGSSQVYGTNANPTGWDCANYPGRDTTAVAYGPNSTLTVAKASNAIGTPATYADPNAGTDGTYVKYGDESWNSLVANADVKLAGDPGTVLPTLNASGACNTSSPTNWGEPLRDLTAVTKCQTYMPIIYVSTDVHLSQGRGQGVLLVDGSLFVTGSFDWYGLIIVRDQFTKSNGSANIVGAAMARNASISATTNDIVGNVTFQYSKCAVEMALRGSARLVPAKQRAWAEMW
;
A
#
# COMPACT_ATOMS: atom_id res chain seq x y z
N MET A 1 27.88 97.39 26.09
CA MET A 1 27.21 96.40 25.22
C MET A 1 27.46 95.02 25.81
N ARG A 2 26.38 94.21 25.99
CA ARG A 2 26.31 92.82 26.51
C ARG A 2 26.59 92.66 28.02
N ALA A 3 25.57 92.57 28.87
CA ALA A 3 24.67 91.43 29.13
C ALA A 3 25.43 90.19 29.63
N LEU A 4 25.13 89.74 30.85
CA LEU A 4 24.47 88.46 31.10
C LEU A 4 24.03 88.38 32.58
N TYR A 5 22.74 88.16 32.75
CA TYR A 5 22.01 88.04 34.01
C TYR A 5 22.32 86.66 34.61
N SER A 6 23.00 86.62 35.76
CA SER A 6 23.17 85.39 36.54
C SER A 6 21.90 85.17 37.38
N ASN A 7 20.96 84.37 36.84
CA ASN A 7 19.85 83.85 37.62
C ASN A 7 20.27 82.54 38.26
N ASN A 8 20.56 82.59 39.56
CA ASN A 8 20.78 81.42 40.40
C ASN A 8 19.50 80.56 40.45
N ARG A 9 19.51 79.41 39.76
CA ARG A 9 18.48 78.37 39.84
C ARG A 9 19.02 77.17 40.62
N GLU A 10 19.29 77.34 41.91
CA GLU A 10 19.85 76.26 42.75
C GLU A 10 18.76 75.39 43.43
N GLY A 11 17.47 75.76 43.34
CA GLY A 11 16.36 74.98 43.93
C GLY A 11 15.68 73.94 43.04
N MET A 12 15.91 73.94 41.71
CA MET A 12 15.20 73.05 40.77
C MET A 12 16.01 71.82 40.29
N ALA A 13 17.30 71.76 40.61
CA ALA A 13 18.18 70.67 40.14
C ALA A 13 17.81 69.31 40.75
N LEU A 14 17.50 69.26 42.06
CA LEU A 14 17.10 68.03 42.76
C LEU A 14 15.77 67.48 42.20
N ALA A 15 14.77 68.36 42.02
CA ALA A 15 13.46 67.97 41.49
C ALA A 15 13.55 67.45 40.05
N MET A 16 14.37 68.09 39.19
CA MET A 16 14.66 67.59 37.85
C MET A 16 15.39 66.24 37.87
N ALA A 17 16.37 66.05 38.76
CA ALA A 17 17.07 64.78 38.89
C ALA A 17 16.15 63.64 39.35
N MET A 18 15.29 63.90 40.34
CA MET A 18 14.29 62.92 40.79
C MET A 18 13.29 62.56 39.69
N PHE A 19 12.78 63.55 38.97
CA PHE A 19 11.89 63.32 37.83
C PHE A 19 12.59 62.50 36.73
N ALA A 20 13.83 62.86 36.39
CA ALA A 20 14.62 62.12 35.41
C ALA A 20 14.85 60.66 35.81
N ILE A 21 15.16 60.39 37.09
CA ILE A 21 15.33 59.01 37.60
C ILE A 21 14.03 58.21 37.48
N VAL A 22 12.89 58.80 37.81
CA VAL A 22 11.57 58.13 37.68
C VAL A 22 11.27 57.81 36.21
N VAL A 23 11.51 58.76 35.31
CA VAL A 23 11.30 58.56 33.86
C VAL A 23 12.24 57.48 33.32
N ILE A 24 13.53 57.51 33.68
CA ILE A 24 14.49 56.48 33.29
C ILE A 24 14.10 55.11 33.86
N GLY A 25 13.67 55.04 35.12
CA GLY A 25 13.20 53.81 35.75
C GLY A 25 11.98 53.23 35.05
N ALA A 26 11.01 54.07 34.67
CA ALA A 26 9.84 53.65 33.89
C ALA A 26 10.21 53.14 32.49
N LEU A 27 11.16 53.80 31.81
CA LEU A 27 11.66 53.37 30.50
C LEU A 27 12.40 52.04 30.57
N ILE A 28 13.27 51.85 31.57
CA ILE A 28 13.99 50.60 31.80
C ILE A 28 13.00 49.46 32.10
N ALA A 29 12.04 49.69 33.00
CA ALA A 29 11.00 48.70 33.30
C ALA A 29 10.17 48.33 32.06
N GLY A 30 9.81 49.32 31.23
CA GLY A 30 9.14 49.10 29.94
C GLY A 30 9.96 48.25 28.98
N ALA A 31 11.26 48.54 28.84
CA ALA A 31 12.16 47.78 27.97
C ALA A 31 12.35 46.32 28.45
N PHE A 32 12.54 46.11 29.76
CA PHE A 32 12.64 44.77 30.33
C PHE A 32 11.34 43.96 30.15
N PHE A 33 10.19 44.60 30.36
CA PHE A 33 8.89 43.96 30.17
C PHE A 33 8.69 43.54 28.71
N ALA A 34 8.96 44.43 27.76
CA ALA A 34 8.90 44.13 26.32
C ALA A 34 9.85 42.97 25.94
N SER A 35 11.10 43.02 26.39
CA SER A 35 12.09 41.96 26.12
C SER A 35 11.65 40.59 26.69
N THR A 36 11.03 40.57 27.86
CA THR A 36 10.52 39.33 28.46
C THR A 36 9.34 38.75 27.67
N GLN A 37 8.48 39.61 27.12
CA GLN A 37 7.41 39.17 26.23
C GLN A 37 7.95 38.60 24.93
N ASP A 38 8.90 39.29 24.29
CA ASP A 38 9.53 38.81 23.05
C ASP A 38 10.20 37.46 23.24
N PHE A 39 10.88 37.25 24.37
CA PHE A 39 11.47 35.97 24.70
C PHE A 39 10.43 34.85 24.85
N ARG A 40 9.29 35.13 25.51
CA ARG A 40 8.19 34.16 25.65
C ARG A 40 7.52 33.86 24.31
N ILE A 41 7.28 34.88 23.48
CA ILE A 41 6.71 34.73 22.14
C ILE A 41 7.66 33.92 21.26
N GLY A 42 8.96 34.23 21.26
CA GLY A 42 9.97 33.50 20.51
C GLY A 42 10.05 32.02 20.91
N ARG A 43 10.10 31.75 22.23
CA ARG A 43 10.11 30.37 22.73
C ARG A 43 8.83 29.60 22.39
N ASN A 44 7.67 30.22 22.56
CA ASN A 44 6.39 29.60 22.21
C ASN A 44 6.28 29.34 20.71
N SER A 45 6.75 30.27 19.87
CA SER A 45 6.80 30.10 18.41
C SER A 45 7.70 28.93 18.02
N LEU A 46 8.88 28.78 18.64
CA LEU A 46 9.78 27.66 18.39
C LEU A 46 9.16 26.32 18.80
N ILE A 47 8.54 26.23 19.99
CA ILE A 47 7.91 24.98 20.44
C ILE A 47 6.69 24.65 19.55
N ALA A 48 5.93 25.66 19.12
CA ALA A 48 4.83 25.47 18.18
C ALA A 48 5.30 24.97 16.81
N GLN A 49 6.42 25.47 16.28
CA GLN A 49 7.03 24.96 15.05
C GLN A 49 7.46 23.50 15.21
N ARG A 50 8.10 23.13 16.34
CA ARG A 50 8.47 21.73 16.62
C ARG A 50 7.25 20.82 16.68
N ALA A 51 6.19 21.24 17.37
CA ALA A 51 4.93 20.48 17.42
C ALA A 51 4.32 20.30 16.03
N PHE A 52 4.38 21.33 15.17
CA PHE A 52 3.90 21.23 13.80
C PHE A 52 4.75 20.26 12.96
N THR A 53 6.08 20.36 13.02
CA THR A 53 6.99 19.43 12.34
C THR A 53 6.81 17.99 12.83
N ALA A 54 6.58 17.78 14.13
CA ALA A 54 6.25 16.48 14.69
C ALA A 54 4.93 15.93 14.12
N ALA A 55 3.91 16.77 13.96
CA ALA A 55 2.66 16.37 13.33
C ALA A 55 2.87 15.93 11.86
N GLU A 56 3.62 16.70 11.07
CA GLU A 56 3.93 16.35 9.68
C GLU A 56 4.79 15.08 9.57
N TYR A 57 5.75 14.91 10.48
CA TYR A 57 6.56 13.70 10.57
C TYR A 57 5.71 12.45 10.73
N GLY A 58 4.72 12.47 11.64
CA GLY A 58 3.81 11.34 11.84
C GLY A 58 3.04 10.93 10.59
N LEU A 59 2.50 11.92 9.84
CA LEU A 59 1.78 11.64 8.59
C LEU A 59 2.68 10.97 7.56
N ASN A 60 3.88 11.53 7.33
CA ASN A 60 4.83 11.00 6.37
C ASN A 60 5.39 9.64 6.80
N LYS A 61 5.66 9.46 8.09
CA LYS A 61 6.14 8.18 8.65
C LYS A 61 5.10 7.09 8.45
N THR A 62 3.85 7.36 8.81
CA THR A 62 2.73 6.42 8.64
C THR A 62 2.54 6.01 7.18
N MET A 63 2.64 6.97 6.25
CA MET A 63 2.58 6.66 4.81
C MET A 63 3.74 5.77 4.36
N SER A 64 4.96 6.04 4.83
CA SER A 64 6.16 5.28 4.43
C SER A 64 6.23 3.87 5.02
N SER A 65 5.70 3.67 6.23
CA SER A 65 5.73 2.39 6.95
C SER A 65 4.34 1.80 7.14
N TRP A 66 3.44 2.06 6.20
CA TRP A 66 2.07 1.54 6.26
C TRP A 66 2.08 0.02 6.17
N ASP A 67 1.44 -0.63 7.15
CA ASP A 67 1.19 -2.07 7.09
C ASP A 67 0.00 -2.35 6.16
N GLN A 68 0.28 -2.91 4.98
CA GLN A 68 -0.74 -3.21 3.97
C GLN A 68 -1.77 -4.25 4.45
N THR A 69 -1.46 -5.07 5.47
CA THR A 69 -2.43 -6.04 6.02
C THR A 69 -3.64 -5.33 6.65
N LEU A 70 -3.48 -4.06 7.04
CA LEU A 70 -4.55 -3.21 7.54
C LEU A 70 -5.60 -2.90 6.48
N ASN A 71 -5.25 -2.94 5.19
CA ASN A 71 -6.18 -2.72 4.08
C ASN A 71 -7.33 -3.73 4.05
N ILE A 72 -7.08 -4.94 4.56
CA ILE A 72 -8.07 -6.01 4.65
C ILE A 72 -8.68 -6.05 6.05
N LYS A 73 -7.88 -5.90 7.12
CA LYS A 73 -8.36 -6.04 8.50
C LYS A 73 -9.28 -4.91 8.97
N PHE A 74 -9.05 -3.67 8.53
CA PHE A 74 -9.79 -2.53 9.05
C PHE A 74 -11.15 -2.39 8.39
N ALA A 75 -12.23 -2.58 9.15
CA ALA A 75 -13.56 -2.27 8.67
C ALA A 75 -13.73 -0.77 8.39
N VAL A 76 -14.57 -0.43 7.41
CA VAL A 76 -14.94 0.96 7.13
C VAL A 76 -15.58 1.59 8.38
N GLY A 77 -15.19 2.82 8.69
CA GLY A 77 -15.62 3.57 9.87
C GLY A 77 -14.84 3.25 11.15
N LYS A 78 -13.90 2.29 11.13
CA LYS A 78 -13.00 2.02 12.26
C LYS A 78 -11.73 2.85 12.16
N ASP A 79 -11.15 3.09 13.33
CA ASP A 79 -9.92 3.83 13.50
C ASP A 79 -8.83 3.00 14.17
N THR A 80 -7.59 3.40 13.94
CA THR A 80 -6.41 2.93 14.67
C THR A 80 -5.52 4.12 15.00
N THR A 81 -4.60 3.95 15.94
CA THR A 81 -3.65 5.00 16.32
C THR A 81 -2.23 4.46 16.29
N PHE A 82 -1.33 5.26 15.73
CA PHE A 82 0.11 5.02 15.71
C PHE A 82 0.79 6.13 16.50
N THR A 83 1.77 5.75 17.32
CA THR A 83 2.58 6.72 18.07
C THR A 83 4.02 6.63 17.61
N TYR A 84 4.61 7.77 17.30
CA TYR A 84 6.00 7.90 16.86
C TYR A 84 6.76 8.88 17.74
N ASP A 85 8.01 8.53 18.04
CA ASP A 85 8.99 9.43 18.60
C ASP A 85 9.74 10.13 17.45
N VAL A 86 9.91 11.45 17.56
CA VAL A 86 10.61 12.28 16.56
C VAL A 86 12.12 12.37 16.86
N GLY A 87 12.55 11.98 18.07
CA GLY A 87 13.95 11.94 18.50
C GLY A 87 14.48 13.26 19.10
N ASP A 88 13.72 14.35 19.00
CA ASP A 88 14.03 15.66 19.61
C ASP A 88 13.27 15.90 20.93
N GLY A 89 12.64 14.86 21.47
CA GLY A 89 11.74 14.91 22.62
C GLY A 89 10.29 15.26 22.28
N SER A 90 9.97 15.49 21.00
CA SER A 90 8.60 15.62 20.51
C SER A 90 8.01 14.24 20.16
N THR A 91 6.70 14.12 20.27
CA THR A 91 5.97 12.91 19.90
C THR A 91 4.89 13.22 18.86
N SER A 92 4.51 12.21 18.10
CA SER A 92 3.46 12.29 17.10
C SER A 92 2.47 11.15 17.27
N ASN A 93 1.19 11.49 17.42
CA ASN A 93 0.09 10.53 17.51
C ASN A 93 -0.79 10.64 16.27
N VAL A 94 -0.78 9.61 15.43
CA VAL A 94 -1.50 9.56 14.17
C VAL A 94 -2.71 8.65 14.30
N ARG A 95 -3.90 9.23 14.20
CA ARG A 95 -5.16 8.50 14.10
C ARG A 95 -5.49 8.26 12.63
N ALA A 96 -5.67 7.02 12.24
CA ALA A 96 -6.06 6.62 10.89
C ALA A 96 -7.48 6.07 10.91
N THR A 97 -8.40 6.69 10.18
CA THR A 97 -9.80 6.25 10.06
C THR A 97 -10.08 5.81 8.63
N ARG A 98 -10.59 4.59 8.46
CA ARG A 98 -10.99 4.11 7.12
C ARG A 98 -12.32 4.74 6.72
N ILE A 99 -12.33 5.59 5.70
CA ILE A 99 -13.56 6.27 5.23
C ILE A 99 -14.38 5.35 4.32
N ASN A 100 -13.70 4.64 3.43
CA ASN A 100 -14.29 3.68 2.51
C ASN A 100 -13.25 2.62 2.12
N ASP A 101 -13.58 1.80 1.15
CA ASP A 101 -12.73 0.71 0.66
C ASP A 101 -11.32 1.13 0.23
N TYR A 102 -11.15 2.35 -0.27
CA TYR A 102 -9.90 2.82 -0.88
C TYR A 102 -9.33 4.08 -0.23
N THR A 103 -9.98 4.66 0.77
CA THR A 103 -9.64 5.98 1.29
C THR A 103 -9.55 5.97 2.81
N TYR A 104 -8.52 6.62 3.31
CA TYR A 104 -8.23 6.80 4.73
C TYR A 104 -8.08 8.28 5.04
N TRP A 105 -8.61 8.67 6.20
CA TRP A 105 -8.37 9.98 6.78
C TRP A 105 -7.41 9.83 7.95
N PHE A 106 -6.29 10.55 7.86
CA PHE A 106 -5.28 10.60 8.90
C PHE A 106 -5.33 11.94 9.61
N VAL A 107 -5.25 11.91 10.92
CA VAL A 107 -5.06 13.09 11.77
C VAL A 107 -3.85 12.84 12.63
N SER A 108 -2.84 13.69 12.49
CA SER A 108 -1.61 13.62 13.27
C SER A 108 -1.57 14.76 14.28
N GLU A 109 -1.46 14.42 15.56
CA GLU A 109 -1.22 15.35 16.66
C GLU A 109 0.27 15.30 17.03
N GLY A 110 0.99 16.38 16.74
CA GLY A 110 2.36 16.58 17.20
C GLY A 110 2.38 17.32 18.53
N VAL A 111 3.15 16.79 19.48
CA VAL A 111 3.29 17.33 20.83
C VAL A 111 4.76 17.65 21.09
N ALA A 112 5.06 18.88 21.48
CA ALA A 112 6.41 19.32 21.84
C ALA A 112 6.41 20.08 23.17
N GLY A 113 7.56 20.08 23.86
CA GLY A 113 7.74 20.85 25.11
C GLY A 113 7.16 20.19 26.37
N ALA A 114 6.69 18.94 26.28
CA ALA A 114 6.13 18.17 27.40
C ALA A 114 7.06 18.11 28.64
N ALA A 115 8.38 18.02 28.41
CA ALA A 115 9.38 18.01 29.49
C ALA A 115 9.62 19.36 30.16
N THR A 116 9.09 20.46 29.62
CA THR A 116 9.40 21.84 30.03
C THR A 116 8.20 22.65 30.52
N SER A 117 7.12 21.97 30.95
CA SER A 117 5.84 22.56 31.41
C SER A 117 5.17 23.55 30.44
N GLN A 118 5.64 23.59 29.19
CA GLN A 118 5.11 24.38 28.08
C GLN A 118 4.78 23.42 26.93
N GLU A 119 3.84 22.52 27.18
CA GLU A 119 3.35 21.60 26.15
C GLU A 119 2.55 22.37 25.10
N VAL A 120 2.97 22.24 23.84
CA VAL A 120 2.22 22.75 22.68
C VAL A 120 1.82 21.57 21.82
N ARG A 121 0.57 21.63 21.34
CA ARG A 121 0.02 20.66 20.40
C ARG A 121 -0.30 21.32 19.08
N ARG A 122 0.02 20.65 17.99
CA ARG A 122 -0.38 21.03 16.64
C ARG A 122 -0.99 19.83 15.94
N ARG A 123 -2.03 20.07 15.15
CA ARG A 123 -2.73 19.02 14.42
C ARG A 123 -2.67 19.28 12.93
N THR A 124 -2.34 18.24 12.19
CA THR A 124 -2.44 18.25 10.73
C THR A 124 -3.24 17.04 10.30
N SER A 125 -3.91 17.13 9.17
CA SER A 125 -4.67 16.03 8.59
C SER A 125 -4.24 15.75 7.17
N MET A 126 -4.35 14.49 6.78
CA MET A 126 -4.16 14.07 5.40
C MET A 126 -5.20 13.04 4.96
N VAL A 127 -5.79 13.24 3.79
CA VAL A 127 -6.57 12.21 3.10
C VAL A 127 -5.64 11.45 2.16
N MET A 128 -5.51 10.15 2.39
CA MET A 128 -4.73 9.25 1.56
C MET A 128 -5.66 8.20 0.94
N ARG A 129 -5.28 7.71 -0.22
CA ARG A 129 -5.98 6.64 -0.94
C ARG A 129 -5.05 5.45 -1.15
N LEU A 130 -5.64 4.28 -1.34
CA LEU A 130 -4.93 3.11 -1.82
C LEU A 130 -4.64 3.27 -3.32
N ALA A 131 -3.37 3.04 -3.69
CA ALA A 131 -2.94 2.94 -5.07
C ALA A 131 -3.38 1.59 -5.66
N TYR A 132 -4.69 1.45 -5.87
CA TYR A 132 -5.31 0.24 -6.36
C TYR A 132 -5.03 0.04 -7.86
N PRO A 133 -4.37 -1.06 -8.28
CA PRO A 133 -4.11 -1.34 -9.68
C PRO A 133 -5.39 -1.77 -10.39
N ALA A 134 -5.79 -1.03 -11.41
CA ALA A 134 -6.94 -1.33 -12.25
C ALA A 134 -6.57 -2.36 -13.34
N VAL A 135 -6.34 -3.61 -12.92
CA VAL A 135 -5.97 -4.71 -13.83
C VAL A 135 -7.20 -5.16 -14.62
N LYS A 136 -7.09 -5.14 -15.95
CA LYS A 136 -8.14 -5.61 -16.86
C LYS A 136 -7.84 -7.04 -17.28
N TYR A 137 -8.38 -8.00 -16.54
CA TYR A 137 -8.37 -9.41 -16.93
C TYR A 137 -9.69 -9.73 -17.66
N GLY A 138 -9.61 -10.35 -18.84
CA GLY A 138 -10.77 -10.64 -19.71
C GLY A 138 -11.54 -11.91 -19.33
N GLY A 139 -11.03 -12.69 -18.38
CA GLY A 139 -11.59 -13.95 -17.91
C GLY A 139 -10.81 -14.53 -16.74
N ALA A 140 -11.09 -15.79 -16.39
CA ALA A 140 -10.30 -16.54 -15.41
C ALA A 140 -8.84 -16.66 -15.87
N LEU A 141 -8.66 -16.90 -17.17
CA LEU A 141 -7.38 -16.89 -17.85
C LEU A 141 -7.43 -15.89 -19.01
N THR A 142 -6.46 -14.99 -19.08
CA THR A 142 -6.30 -14.02 -20.18
C THR A 142 -4.98 -14.27 -20.90
N LEU A 143 -5.03 -14.57 -22.19
CA LEU A 143 -3.86 -14.88 -23.02
C LEU A 143 -3.74 -13.84 -24.14
N ALA A 144 -2.57 -13.24 -24.32
CA ALA A 144 -2.37 -12.36 -25.48
C ALA A 144 -2.25 -13.13 -26.78
N GLY A 145 -1.54 -14.27 -26.71
CA GLY A 145 -1.44 -15.24 -27.78
C GLY A 145 -2.47 -16.34 -27.66
N GLY A 146 -2.27 -17.36 -28.49
CA GLY A 146 -3.07 -18.57 -28.48
C GLY A 146 -2.67 -19.51 -27.35
N GLY A 147 -3.24 -20.70 -27.37
CA GLY A 147 -2.90 -21.72 -26.40
C GLY A 147 -3.59 -23.04 -26.68
N THR A 148 -3.17 -24.05 -25.94
CA THR A 148 -3.82 -25.36 -25.93
C THR A 148 -4.21 -25.71 -24.50
N ILE A 149 -5.46 -26.11 -24.31
CA ILE A 149 -5.97 -26.65 -23.04
C ILE A 149 -6.39 -28.09 -23.29
N LYS A 150 -5.68 -29.04 -22.69
CA LYS A 150 -5.87 -30.47 -22.93
C LYS A 150 -5.65 -31.31 -21.67
N GLY A 151 -6.03 -32.59 -21.76
CA GLY A 151 -5.98 -33.52 -20.63
C GLY A 151 -7.17 -33.35 -19.68
N SER A 152 -6.89 -33.27 -18.38
CA SER A 152 -7.87 -33.09 -17.30
C SER A 152 -7.90 -31.66 -16.76
N SER A 153 -7.20 -30.72 -17.40
CA SER A 153 -7.17 -29.32 -17.00
C SER A 153 -8.56 -28.69 -17.13
N GLN A 154 -8.96 -27.85 -16.19
CA GLN A 154 -10.24 -27.16 -16.17
C GLN A 154 -10.04 -25.68 -15.89
N VAL A 155 -10.65 -24.84 -16.72
CA VAL A 155 -10.72 -23.39 -16.52
C VAL A 155 -12.17 -23.02 -16.31
N TYR A 156 -12.48 -22.49 -15.14
CA TYR A 156 -13.80 -22.06 -14.74
C TYR A 156 -13.85 -20.53 -14.70
N GLY A 157 -14.65 -19.94 -15.58
CA GLY A 157 -15.05 -18.54 -15.55
C GLY A 157 -16.20 -18.27 -14.57
N THR A 158 -16.82 -19.30 -14.01
CA THR A 158 -17.83 -19.13 -12.95
C THR A 158 -17.17 -18.53 -11.71
N ASN A 159 -17.82 -17.55 -11.07
CA ASN A 159 -17.25 -16.94 -9.87
C ASN A 159 -17.49 -17.85 -8.66
N ALA A 160 -16.41 -18.31 -8.04
CA ALA A 160 -16.47 -19.04 -6.78
C ALA A 160 -15.62 -18.34 -5.70
N ASN A 161 -16.17 -18.26 -4.49
CA ASN A 161 -15.43 -17.72 -3.35
C ASN A 161 -14.55 -18.83 -2.75
N PRO A 162 -13.29 -18.52 -2.37
CA PRO A 162 -12.46 -19.49 -1.68
C PRO A 162 -13.09 -19.88 -0.34
N THR A 163 -12.94 -21.14 0.05
CA THR A 163 -13.53 -21.65 1.29
C THR A 163 -13.04 -20.86 2.51
N GLY A 164 -13.99 -20.36 3.31
CA GLY A 164 -13.71 -19.62 4.54
C GLY A 164 -13.24 -18.18 4.37
N TRP A 165 -13.22 -17.64 3.14
CA TRP A 165 -12.89 -16.23 2.91
C TRP A 165 -14.11 -15.32 3.12
N ASP A 166 -13.91 -14.16 3.74
CA ASP A 166 -14.95 -13.13 3.88
C ASP A 166 -15.09 -12.33 2.58
N CYS A 167 -15.98 -12.80 1.71
CA CYS A 167 -16.20 -12.23 0.39
C CYS A 167 -17.45 -11.33 0.30
N ALA A 168 -18.08 -10.97 1.42
CA ALA A 168 -19.35 -10.25 1.43
C ALA A 168 -19.26 -8.89 0.70
N ASN A 169 -18.11 -8.23 0.80
CA ASN A 169 -17.86 -6.92 0.17
C ASN A 169 -17.38 -7.03 -1.30
N TYR A 170 -17.23 -8.25 -1.82
CA TYR A 170 -16.66 -8.51 -3.14
C TYR A 170 -17.60 -9.38 -4.00
N PRO A 171 -18.84 -8.95 -4.26
CA PRO A 171 -19.77 -9.73 -5.08
C PRO A 171 -19.20 -9.87 -6.49
N GLY A 172 -18.85 -11.10 -6.86
CA GLY A 172 -18.42 -11.46 -8.21
C GLY A 172 -19.60 -11.89 -9.07
N ARG A 173 -19.47 -11.68 -10.38
CA ARG A 173 -20.30 -12.33 -11.40
C ARG A 173 -19.43 -13.28 -12.19
N ASP A 174 -20.07 -14.28 -12.79
CA ASP A 174 -19.41 -15.16 -13.75
C ASP A 174 -18.80 -14.33 -14.89
N THR A 175 -17.69 -14.83 -15.40
CA THR A 175 -16.90 -14.22 -16.47
C THR A 175 -16.57 -15.28 -17.52
N THR A 176 -15.83 -14.86 -18.54
CA THR A 176 -15.27 -15.76 -19.55
C THR A 176 -14.28 -16.72 -18.89
N ALA A 177 -14.28 -18.00 -19.26
CA ALA A 177 -13.23 -18.91 -18.76
C ALA A 177 -11.86 -18.53 -19.33
N VAL A 178 -11.76 -18.45 -20.67
CA VAL A 178 -10.51 -18.09 -21.36
C VAL A 178 -10.73 -16.93 -22.33
N ALA A 179 -10.13 -15.79 -22.05
CA ALA A 179 -10.01 -14.69 -22.99
C ALA A 179 -8.69 -14.79 -23.74
N TYR A 180 -8.70 -14.67 -25.07
CA TYR A 180 -7.49 -14.76 -25.89
C TYR A 180 -7.43 -13.68 -26.96
N GLY A 181 -6.23 -13.32 -27.43
CA GLY A 181 -6.06 -12.32 -28.48
C GLY A 181 -6.71 -12.76 -29.81
N PRO A 182 -7.45 -11.89 -30.52
CA PRO A 182 -8.25 -12.28 -31.68
C PRO A 182 -7.44 -12.78 -32.88
N ASN A 183 -6.15 -12.43 -32.95
CA ASN A 183 -5.23 -12.86 -34.02
C ASN A 183 -4.52 -14.18 -33.71
N SER A 184 -5.00 -14.93 -32.74
CA SER A 184 -4.38 -16.15 -32.26
C SER A 184 -5.36 -17.32 -32.22
N THR A 185 -4.84 -18.55 -32.15
CA THR A 185 -5.66 -19.76 -32.11
C THR A 185 -5.64 -20.37 -30.73
N LEU A 186 -6.82 -20.50 -30.12
CA LEU A 186 -7.03 -21.26 -28.89
C LEU A 186 -7.62 -22.63 -29.23
N THR A 187 -6.96 -23.70 -28.78
CA THR A 187 -7.47 -25.07 -28.90
C THR A 187 -7.88 -25.59 -27.52
N VAL A 188 -9.16 -25.91 -27.37
CA VAL A 188 -9.72 -26.53 -26.16
C VAL A 188 -10.11 -27.97 -26.50
N ALA A 189 -9.43 -28.94 -25.90
CA ALA A 189 -9.56 -30.35 -26.31
C ALA A 189 -10.95 -30.94 -25.98
N LYS A 190 -11.57 -30.52 -24.87
CA LYS A 190 -12.90 -30.95 -24.42
C LYS A 190 -13.68 -29.75 -23.93
N ALA A 191 -15.00 -29.73 -24.14
CA ALA A 191 -15.87 -28.67 -23.62
C ALA A 191 -15.75 -28.52 -22.08
N SER A 192 -15.48 -29.60 -21.35
CA SER A 192 -15.25 -29.56 -19.90
C SER A 192 -13.91 -28.93 -19.47
N ASN A 193 -13.00 -28.65 -20.41
CA ASN A 193 -11.74 -27.97 -20.11
C ASN A 193 -11.91 -26.46 -19.96
N ALA A 194 -13.00 -25.86 -20.47
CA ALA A 194 -13.29 -24.43 -20.34
C ALA A 194 -14.80 -24.22 -20.10
N ILE A 195 -15.17 -23.76 -18.91
CA ILE A 195 -16.55 -23.61 -18.46
C ILE A 195 -16.75 -22.15 -18.01
N GLY A 196 -17.58 -21.40 -18.72
CA GLY A 196 -17.85 -20.00 -18.41
C GLY A 196 -18.91 -19.43 -19.34
N THR A 197 -19.24 -18.16 -19.15
CA THR A 197 -20.29 -17.49 -19.93
C THR A 197 -19.73 -16.21 -20.57
N PRO A 198 -19.13 -16.29 -21.77
CA PRO A 198 -18.90 -17.49 -22.61
C PRO A 198 -17.69 -18.35 -22.15
N ALA A 199 -17.59 -19.59 -22.63
CA ALA A 199 -16.47 -20.46 -22.27
C ALA A 199 -15.12 -19.92 -22.80
N THR A 200 -15.11 -19.39 -24.02
CA THR A 200 -13.95 -18.71 -24.60
C THR A 200 -14.40 -17.42 -25.26
N TYR A 201 -13.52 -16.41 -25.28
CA TYR A 201 -13.78 -15.13 -25.92
C TYR A 201 -12.52 -14.58 -26.57
N ALA A 202 -12.61 -14.23 -27.86
CA ALA A 202 -11.56 -13.51 -28.55
C ALA A 202 -11.66 -12.02 -28.17
N ASP A 203 -10.86 -11.58 -27.21
CA ASP A 203 -10.89 -10.23 -26.65
C ASP A 203 -9.78 -9.36 -27.29
N PRO A 204 -10.13 -8.27 -28.01
CA PRO A 204 -9.14 -7.32 -28.54
C PRO A 204 -8.19 -6.75 -27.48
N ASN A 205 -8.67 -6.58 -26.24
CA ASN A 205 -7.83 -6.10 -25.14
C ASN A 205 -6.79 -7.14 -24.73
N ALA A 206 -7.12 -8.44 -24.80
CA ALA A 206 -6.16 -9.49 -24.47
C ALA A 206 -4.96 -9.46 -25.41
N GLY A 207 -5.15 -9.14 -26.69
CA GLY A 207 -4.06 -9.00 -27.67
C GLY A 207 -3.25 -7.69 -27.58
N THR A 208 -3.60 -6.78 -26.66
CA THR A 208 -2.93 -5.47 -26.55
C THR A 208 -1.89 -5.48 -25.43
N ASP A 209 -0.66 -5.06 -25.73
CA ASP A 209 0.44 -4.98 -24.76
C ASP A 209 0.08 -4.20 -23.48
N GLY A 210 -0.68 -3.11 -23.63
CA GLY A 210 -1.13 -2.27 -22.52
C GLY A 210 -1.83 -3.03 -21.39
N THR A 211 -2.54 -4.11 -21.71
CA THR A 211 -3.25 -4.97 -20.76
C THR A 211 -2.32 -5.63 -19.74
N TYR A 212 -1.04 -5.81 -20.07
CA TYR A 212 -0.03 -6.48 -19.25
C TYR A 212 1.03 -5.52 -18.70
N VAL A 213 0.92 -4.22 -18.95
CA VAL A 213 1.90 -3.22 -18.48
C VAL A 213 1.30 -1.99 -17.83
N LYS A 214 0.01 -1.69 -18.02
CA LYS A 214 -0.70 -0.53 -17.46
C LYS A 214 -1.95 -0.95 -16.70
N TYR A 215 -2.06 -0.49 -15.45
CA TYR A 215 -3.11 -0.85 -14.51
C TYR A 215 -3.73 0.41 -13.87
N GLY A 216 -4.17 1.35 -14.71
CA GLY A 216 -4.68 2.64 -14.25
C GLY A 216 -3.56 3.61 -13.88
N ASP A 217 -3.52 4.04 -12.61
CA ASP A 217 -2.42 4.86 -12.08
C ASP A 217 -1.14 4.03 -11.82
N GLU A 218 -1.24 2.69 -11.80
CA GLU A 218 -0.12 1.77 -11.62
C GLU A 218 0.34 1.17 -12.97
N SER A 219 1.56 0.64 -13.00
CA SER A 219 2.18 -0.02 -14.15
C SER A 219 2.96 -1.24 -13.71
N TRP A 220 3.37 -2.09 -14.65
CA TRP A 220 4.29 -3.20 -14.35
C TRP A 220 5.51 -2.73 -13.54
N ASN A 221 6.18 -1.67 -14.00
CA ASN A 221 7.37 -1.13 -13.32
C ASN A 221 7.07 -0.60 -11.92
N SER A 222 5.90 0.02 -11.69
CA SER A 222 5.55 0.49 -10.35
C SER A 222 5.22 -0.67 -9.42
N LEU A 223 4.55 -1.73 -9.91
CA LEU A 223 4.32 -2.93 -9.10
C LEU A 223 5.63 -3.67 -8.79
N VAL A 224 6.54 -3.80 -9.76
CA VAL A 224 7.88 -4.40 -9.56
C VAL A 224 8.71 -3.58 -8.57
N ALA A 225 8.69 -2.25 -8.66
CA ALA A 225 9.40 -1.39 -7.73
C ALA A 225 8.91 -1.60 -6.29
N ASN A 226 7.59 -1.75 -6.12
CA ASN A 226 6.91 -1.95 -4.84
C ASN A 226 6.71 -3.42 -4.45
N ALA A 227 7.35 -4.38 -5.14
CA ALA A 227 7.20 -5.79 -4.79
C ALA A 227 7.79 -6.08 -3.40
N ASP A 228 6.99 -6.72 -2.53
CA ASP A 228 7.38 -7.13 -1.18
C ASP A 228 8.44 -8.24 -1.22
N VAL A 229 8.29 -9.16 -2.18
CA VAL A 229 9.20 -10.28 -2.40
C VAL A 229 9.78 -10.17 -3.81
N LYS A 230 11.11 -10.18 -3.92
CA LYS A 230 11.83 -10.17 -5.20
C LYS A 230 12.75 -11.37 -5.29
N LEU A 231 12.59 -12.16 -6.35
CA LEU A 231 13.32 -13.41 -6.59
C LEU A 231 14.04 -13.39 -7.94
N ALA A 232 15.13 -14.15 -8.01
CA ALA A 232 15.94 -14.33 -9.21
C ALA A 232 15.95 -15.81 -9.66
N GLY A 233 14.79 -16.47 -9.54
CA GLY A 233 14.60 -17.87 -9.91
C GLY A 233 13.61 -18.60 -9.00
N ASP A 234 13.77 -19.92 -8.94
CA ASP A 234 12.85 -20.82 -8.25
C ASP A 234 12.93 -20.65 -6.72
N PRO A 235 11.80 -20.44 -6.02
CA PRO A 235 11.78 -20.26 -4.57
C PRO A 235 11.94 -21.57 -3.77
N GLY A 236 11.92 -22.73 -4.43
CA GLY A 236 11.75 -24.02 -3.76
C GLY A 236 10.35 -24.19 -3.18
N THR A 237 10.25 -24.64 -1.93
CA THR A 237 8.97 -24.83 -1.24
C THR A 237 8.45 -23.51 -0.67
N VAL A 238 7.25 -23.12 -1.10
CA VAL A 238 6.57 -21.92 -0.61
C VAL A 238 5.54 -22.30 0.45
N LEU A 239 5.75 -21.85 1.68
CA LEU A 239 4.82 -22.09 2.78
C LEU A 239 4.77 -20.89 3.72
N PRO A 240 3.61 -20.60 4.32
CA PRO A 240 3.51 -19.57 5.33
C PRO A 240 4.32 -19.95 6.56
N THR A 241 5.06 -18.99 7.10
CA THR A 241 5.93 -19.19 8.27
C THR A 241 5.73 -18.10 9.30
N LEU A 242 5.94 -18.46 10.57
CA LEU A 242 5.96 -17.52 11.68
C LEU A 242 7.40 -17.15 12.02
N ASN A 243 7.61 -15.92 12.50
CA ASN A 243 8.89 -15.49 13.04
C ASN A 243 9.03 -15.93 14.52
N ALA A 244 10.17 -15.63 15.14
CA ALA A 244 10.44 -16.00 16.53
C ALA A 244 9.44 -15.41 17.55
N SER A 245 8.75 -14.31 17.21
CA SER A 245 7.72 -13.71 18.06
C SER A 245 6.30 -14.25 17.80
N GLY A 246 6.16 -15.24 16.91
CA GLY A 246 4.86 -15.83 16.56
C GLY A 246 4.00 -14.94 15.65
N ALA A 247 4.55 -13.89 15.06
CA ALA A 247 3.92 -13.08 14.02
C ALA A 247 4.21 -13.65 12.62
N CYS A 248 3.43 -13.23 11.61
CA CYS A 248 3.70 -13.63 10.23
C CYS A 248 5.10 -13.18 9.79
N ASN A 249 5.88 -14.09 9.22
CA ASN A 249 7.26 -13.82 8.84
C ASN A 249 7.33 -13.13 7.46
N THR A 250 7.10 -11.82 7.41
CA THR A 250 7.10 -11.04 6.16
C THR A 250 8.48 -10.81 5.56
N SER A 251 9.56 -11.13 6.27
CA SER A 251 10.93 -11.04 5.76
C SER A 251 11.40 -12.32 5.08
N SER A 252 10.65 -13.43 5.17
CA SER A 252 11.00 -14.68 4.50
C SER A 252 10.60 -14.63 3.02
N PRO A 253 11.54 -14.86 2.08
CA PRO A 253 11.24 -14.85 0.64
C PRO A 253 10.32 -16.01 0.19
N THR A 254 10.18 -17.05 1.01
CA THR A 254 9.32 -18.23 0.74
C THR A 254 7.97 -18.16 1.44
N ASN A 255 7.70 -17.11 2.23
CA ASN A 255 6.39 -16.87 2.82
C ASN A 255 5.56 -15.99 1.88
N TRP A 256 4.61 -16.59 1.17
CA TRP A 256 3.71 -15.86 0.27
C TRP A 256 2.29 -15.73 0.86
N GLY A 257 2.18 -15.69 2.18
CA GLY A 257 0.90 -15.62 2.88
C GLY A 257 0.22 -16.98 3.05
N GLU A 258 -0.91 -16.98 3.76
CA GLU A 258 -1.68 -18.18 4.06
C GLU A 258 -3.06 -18.10 3.40
N PRO A 259 -3.35 -18.87 2.33
CA PRO A 259 -4.67 -18.91 1.71
C PRO A 259 -5.70 -19.78 2.43
N LEU A 260 -5.28 -20.74 3.25
CA LEU A 260 -6.19 -21.65 3.92
C LEU A 260 -6.87 -20.98 5.12
N ARG A 261 -8.09 -21.43 5.44
CA ARG A 261 -8.92 -20.92 6.55
C ARG A 261 -9.40 -22.05 7.48
N ASP A 262 -8.76 -23.22 7.38
CA ASP A 262 -9.04 -24.40 8.19
C ASP A 262 -8.05 -24.56 9.36
N LEU A 263 -8.11 -25.70 10.05
CA LEU A 263 -7.27 -26.01 11.21
C LEU A 263 -5.77 -26.14 10.88
N THR A 264 -5.39 -26.29 9.61
CA THR A 264 -4.00 -26.39 9.14
C THR A 264 -3.39 -25.04 8.77
N ALA A 265 -4.19 -23.97 8.83
CA ALA A 265 -3.80 -22.64 8.43
C ALA A 265 -2.91 -21.92 9.46
N VAL A 266 -1.87 -21.24 8.97
CA VAL A 266 -1.09 -20.26 9.73
C VAL A 266 -1.87 -18.95 9.82
N THR A 267 -2.79 -18.87 10.79
CA THR A 267 -3.78 -17.78 10.92
C THR A 267 -3.19 -16.37 10.89
N LYS A 268 -1.98 -16.17 11.43
CA LYS A 268 -1.30 -14.86 11.47
C LYS A 268 -0.92 -14.34 10.08
N CYS A 269 -0.77 -15.22 9.08
CA CYS A 269 -0.41 -14.87 7.71
C CYS A 269 -1.61 -14.74 6.76
N GLN A 270 -2.84 -14.92 7.23
CA GLN A 270 -4.03 -14.93 6.36
C GLN A 270 -4.32 -13.60 5.68
N THR A 271 -3.85 -12.48 6.24
CA THR A 271 -4.02 -11.13 5.70
C THR A 271 -2.78 -10.62 4.97
N TYR A 272 -1.71 -11.42 4.92
CA TYR A 272 -0.51 -11.06 4.18
C TYR A 272 -0.71 -11.44 2.72
N MET A 273 -0.87 -10.44 1.85
CA MET A 273 -1.14 -10.57 0.42
C MET A 273 -0.05 -9.85 -0.37
N PRO A 274 1.20 -10.36 -0.38
CA PRO A 274 2.32 -9.64 -0.98
C PRO A 274 2.19 -9.50 -2.51
N ILE A 275 2.95 -8.55 -3.04
CA ILE A 275 3.37 -8.57 -4.45
C ILE A 275 4.68 -9.35 -4.53
N ILE A 276 4.67 -10.46 -5.26
CA ILE A 276 5.83 -11.29 -5.55
C ILE A 276 6.29 -10.96 -6.96
N TYR A 277 7.56 -10.60 -7.12
CA TYR A 277 8.20 -10.42 -8.40
C TYR A 277 9.31 -11.45 -8.60
N VAL A 278 9.24 -12.18 -9.71
CA VAL A 278 10.33 -13.05 -10.16
C VAL A 278 10.89 -12.49 -11.45
N SER A 279 12.19 -12.23 -11.46
CA SER A 279 12.90 -11.56 -12.57
C SER A 279 13.25 -12.47 -13.75
N THR A 280 12.96 -13.76 -13.63
CA THR A 280 13.28 -14.79 -14.63
C THR A 280 12.12 -15.80 -14.72
N ASP A 281 12.30 -16.83 -15.55
CA ASP A 281 11.51 -18.05 -15.49
C ASP A 281 11.46 -18.61 -14.06
N VAL A 282 10.30 -19.18 -13.70
CA VAL A 282 10.05 -19.73 -12.36
C VAL A 282 9.32 -21.07 -12.42
N HIS A 283 9.79 -22.03 -11.64
CA HIS A 283 9.21 -23.35 -11.46
C HIS A 283 8.61 -23.45 -10.06
N LEU A 284 7.28 -23.56 -10.00
CA LEU A 284 6.53 -23.80 -8.78
C LEU A 284 6.23 -25.30 -8.68
N SER A 285 6.92 -25.96 -7.76
CA SER A 285 6.82 -27.41 -7.59
C SER A 285 5.98 -27.81 -6.38
N GLN A 286 6.09 -27.10 -5.26
CA GLN A 286 5.36 -27.43 -4.03
C GLN A 286 5.04 -26.18 -3.21
N GLY A 287 3.82 -26.11 -2.69
CA GLY A 287 3.47 -25.10 -1.70
C GLY A 287 2.12 -24.45 -1.91
N ARG A 288 1.93 -23.34 -1.21
CA ARG A 288 0.74 -22.50 -1.35
C ARG A 288 1.07 -21.03 -1.12
N GLY A 289 0.34 -20.14 -1.76
CA GLY A 289 0.51 -18.70 -1.60
C GLY A 289 -0.72 -17.90 -2.01
N GLN A 290 -0.70 -16.62 -1.68
CA GLN A 290 -1.75 -15.66 -2.02
C GLN A 290 -1.17 -14.26 -2.32
N GLY A 291 -1.89 -13.46 -3.10
CA GLY A 291 -1.49 -12.10 -3.44
C GLY A 291 -1.36 -11.86 -4.94
N VAL A 292 -0.38 -11.06 -5.34
CA VAL A 292 -0.12 -10.72 -6.74
C VAL A 292 1.23 -11.29 -7.16
N LEU A 293 1.25 -12.21 -8.11
CA LEU A 293 2.46 -12.81 -8.65
C LEU A 293 2.80 -12.19 -10.01
N LEU A 294 3.98 -11.61 -10.13
CA LEU A 294 4.55 -11.00 -11.33
C LEU A 294 5.76 -11.83 -11.76
N VAL A 295 5.75 -12.32 -13.00
CA VAL A 295 6.85 -13.13 -13.55
C VAL A 295 7.38 -12.46 -14.83
N ASP A 296 8.64 -12.04 -14.80
CA ASP A 296 9.39 -11.50 -15.95
C ASP A 296 10.08 -12.61 -16.74
N GLY A 297 9.25 -13.54 -17.20
CA GLY A 297 9.65 -14.76 -17.88
C GLY A 297 8.43 -15.67 -18.01
N SER A 298 8.69 -16.98 -18.07
CA SER A 298 7.68 -18.02 -18.12
C SER A 298 7.43 -18.64 -16.73
N LEU A 299 6.16 -18.92 -16.45
CA LEU A 299 5.72 -19.62 -15.24
C LEU A 299 5.50 -21.09 -15.56
N PHE A 300 6.27 -21.94 -14.88
CA PHE A 300 6.17 -23.39 -14.93
C PHE A 300 5.58 -23.93 -13.63
N VAL A 301 4.51 -24.72 -13.71
CA VAL A 301 4.00 -25.47 -12.55
C VAL A 301 4.28 -26.95 -12.76
N THR A 302 5.09 -27.54 -11.88
CA THR A 302 5.66 -28.89 -12.07
C THR A 302 5.28 -29.89 -10.97
N GLY A 303 4.56 -29.45 -9.93
CA GLY A 303 4.08 -30.32 -8.84
C GLY A 303 2.74 -29.86 -8.26
N SER A 304 2.59 -29.91 -6.93
CA SER A 304 1.34 -29.53 -6.24
C SER A 304 1.44 -28.11 -5.70
N PHE A 305 0.78 -27.16 -6.36
CA PHE A 305 0.83 -25.76 -5.97
C PHE A 305 -0.55 -25.11 -5.96
N ASP A 306 -0.87 -24.45 -4.85
CA ASP A 306 -2.11 -23.71 -4.67
C ASP A 306 -1.86 -22.19 -4.65
N TRP A 307 -2.54 -21.46 -5.53
CA TRP A 307 -2.42 -20.01 -5.62
C TRP A 307 -3.78 -19.33 -5.47
N TYR A 308 -3.82 -18.25 -4.69
CA TYR A 308 -5.03 -17.46 -4.47
C TYR A 308 -4.77 -15.97 -4.76
N GLY A 309 -5.31 -15.44 -5.84
CA GLY A 309 -5.16 -14.04 -6.21
C GLY A 309 -4.93 -13.82 -7.69
N LEU A 310 -4.00 -12.92 -8.02
CA LEU A 310 -3.72 -12.52 -9.40
C LEU A 310 -2.33 -12.99 -9.84
N ILE A 311 -2.23 -13.58 -11.03
CA ILE A 311 -0.95 -13.92 -11.67
C ILE A 311 -0.83 -13.10 -12.96
N ILE A 312 0.32 -12.44 -13.17
CA ILE A 312 0.67 -11.77 -14.42
C ILE A 312 2.04 -12.26 -14.87
N VAL A 313 2.06 -12.94 -16.02
CA VAL A 313 3.25 -13.54 -16.64
C VAL A 313 3.57 -12.79 -17.92
N ARG A 314 4.83 -12.43 -18.11
CA ARG A 314 5.32 -11.69 -19.30
C ARG A 314 5.44 -12.58 -20.53
N ASP A 315 5.87 -13.83 -20.34
CA ASP A 315 5.96 -14.80 -21.43
C ASP A 315 4.85 -15.84 -21.29
N GLN A 316 5.21 -17.10 -21.09
CA GLN A 316 4.27 -18.21 -21.17
C GLN A 316 3.82 -18.68 -19.81
N PHE A 317 2.55 -19.05 -19.74
CA PHE A 317 2.10 -19.97 -18.71
C PHE A 317 2.15 -21.38 -19.28
N THR A 318 3.06 -22.20 -18.75
CA THR A 318 3.19 -23.60 -19.14
C THR A 318 3.04 -24.48 -17.92
N LYS A 319 2.15 -25.45 -18.00
CA LYS A 319 2.07 -26.47 -16.95
C LYS A 319 2.54 -27.81 -17.50
N SER A 320 3.44 -28.45 -16.75
CA SER A 320 4.02 -29.74 -17.09
C SER A 320 3.39 -30.87 -16.26
N ASN A 321 4.15 -31.54 -15.39
CA ASN A 321 3.66 -32.59 -14.50
C ASN A 321 3.05 -32.02 -13.20
N GLY A 322 2.23 -32.80 -12.48
CA GLY A 322 1.63 -32.39 -11.19
C GLY A 322 0.20 -31.83 -11.26
N SER A 323 -0.25 -31.25 -10.14
CA SER A 323 -1.59 -30.67 -9.93
C SER A 323 -1.51 -29.22 -9.48
N ALA A 324 -2.16 -28.29 -10.16
CA ALA A 324 -2.19 -26.89 -9.70
C ALA A 324 -3.61 -26.43 -9.46
N ASN A 325 -3.86 -25.74 -8.36
CA ASN A 325 -5.14 -25.10 -8.09
C ASN A 325 -4.94 -23.59 -7.99
N ILE A 326 -5.48 -22.86 -8.97
CA ILE A 326 -5.33 -21.41 -9.07
C ILE A 326 -6.72 -20.81 -8.90
N VAL A 327 -6.94 -20.10 -7.79
CA VAL A 327 -8.21 -19.46 -7.46
C VAL A 327 -8.04 -17.94 -7.58
N GLY A 328 -8.69 -17.34 -8.58
CA GLY A 328 -8.55 -15.92 -8.88
C GLY A 328 -8.48 -15.64 -10.38
N ALA A 329 -7.47 -14.93 -10.84
CA ALA A 329 -7.28 -14.67 -12.27
C ALA A 329 -5.80 -14.78 -12.67
N ALA A 330 -5.53 -15.22 -13.90
CA ALA A 330 -4.19 -15.32 -14.45
C ALA A 330 -4.10 -14.67 -15.84
N MET A 331 -2.97 -14.04 -16.13
CA MET A 331 -2.70 -13.33 -17.37
C MET A 331 -1.34 -13.74 -17.92
N ALA A 332 -1.25 -14.04 -19.21
CA ALA A 332 0.01 -14.35 -19.89
C ALA A 332 0.14 -13.57 -21.20
N ARG A 333 1.20 -12.78 -21.34
CA ARG A 333 1.44 -11.92 -22.52
C ARG A 333 2.09 -12.65 -23.68
N ASN A 334 2.76 -13.78 -23.47
CA ASN A 334 3.44 -14.52 -24.54
C ASN A 334 4.40 -13.60 -25.33
N ALA A 335 5.21 -12.79 -24.63
CA ALA A 335 6.05 -11.76 -25.24
C ALA A 335 7.29 -12.30 -25.98
N SER A 336 7.76 -13.51 -25.62
CA SER A 336 8.87 -14.18 -26.32
C SER A 336 8.47 -14.71 -27.71
N ILE A 337 9.39 -14.62 -28.68
CA ILE A 337 9.19 -15.06 -30.07
C ILE A 337 9.24 -16.60 -30.20
N SER A 338 9.99 -17.28 -29.32
CA SER A 338 10.07 -18.75 -29.24
C SER A 338 8.89 -19.37 -28.48
N ALA A 339 8.14 -18.53 -27.79
CA ALA A 339 6.94 -18.86 -27.05
C ALA A 339 5.72 -18.80 -28.00
N THR A 340 5.41 -19.87 -28.73
CA THR A 340 4.30 -19.84 -29.71
C THR A 340 2.94 -20.21 -29.13
N THR A 341 2.89 -20.90 -27.98
CA THR A 341 1.64 -21.41 -27.39
C THR A 341 1.70 -21.53 -25.87
N ASN A 342 0.69 -21.05 -25.15
CA ASN A 342 0.47 -21.39 -23.74
C ASN A 342 -0.08 -22.82 -23.67
N ASP A 343 0.66 -23.77 -23.09
CA ASP A 343 0.22 -25.17 -22.97
C ASP A 343 -0.23 -25.49 -21.54
N ILE A 344 -1.53 -25.72 -21.37
CA ILE A 344 -2.17 -26.04 -20.09
C ILE A 344 -2.55 -27.51 -20.11
N VAL A 345 -1.62 -28.36 -19.65
CA VAL A 345 -1.67 -29.81 -19.81
C VAL A 345 -1.78 -30.55 -18.49
N GLY A 346 -2.49 -31.67 -18.44
CA GLY A 346 -2.51 -32.54 -17.27
C GLY A 346 -3.65 -32.19 -16.32
N ASN A 347 -3.38 -31.95 -15.03
CA ASN A 347 -4.39 -31.64 -14.03
C ASN A 347 -4.16 -30.24 -13.46
N VAL A 348 -4.86 -29.23 -13.96
CA VAL A 348 -4.82 -27.86 -13.41
C VAL A 348 -6.23 -27.35 -13.34
N THR A 349 -6.59 -26.77 -12.21
CA THR A 349 -7.85 -26.09 -12.02
C THR A 349 -7.59 -24.60 -11.92
N PHE A 350 -8.12 -23.83 -12.86
CA PHE A 350 -8.28 -22.39 -12.72
C PHE A 350 -9.73 -22.13 -12.32
N GLN A 351 -9.94 -21.60 -11.13
CA GLN A 351 -11.25 -21.20 -10.65
C GLN A 351 -11.30 -19.68 -10.56
N TYR A 352 -12.15 -19.04 -11.36
CA TYR A 352 -12.32 -17.61 -11.24
C TYR A 352 -12.87 -17.23 -9.86
N SER A 353 -12.23 -16.23 -9.24
CA SER A 353 -12.69 -15.66 -7.99
C SER A 353 -12.45 -14.17 -7.94
N LYS A 354 -13.54 -13.39 -8.03
CA LYS A 354 -13.49 -11.95 -7.86
C LYS A 354 -12.97 -11.58 -6.48
N CYS A 355 -13.38 -12.32 -5.45
CA CYS A 355 -12.97 -12.10 -4.06
C CYS A 355 -11.45 -12.28 -3.89
N ALA A 356 -10.87 -13.37 -4.41
CA ALA A 356 -9.43 -13.60 -4.30
C ALA A 356 -8.61 -12.49 -4.98
N VAL A 357 -9.03 -12.06 -6.18
CA VAL A 357 -8.37 -10.98 -6.92
C VAL A 357 -8.50 -9.65 -6.19
N GLU A 358 -9.70 -9.27 -5.73
CA GLU A 358 -9.89 -7.99 -5.01
C GLU A 358 -9.13 -7.94 -3.69
N MET A 359 -9.10 -9.03 -2.93
CA MET A 359 -8.29 -9.10 -1.71
C MET A 359 -6.80 -9.02 -2.01
N ALA A 360 -6.31 -9.67 -3.07
CA ALA A 360 -4.91 -9.57 -3.48
C ALA A 360 -4.54 -8.13 -3.88
N LEU A 361 -5.34 -7.48 -4.73
CA LEU A 361 -5.05 -6.13 -5.21
C LEU A 361 -5.19 -5.06 -4.12
N ARG A 362 -6.16 -5.19 -3.21
CA ARG A 362 -6.31 -4.26 -2.08
C ARG A 362 -5.31 -4.54 -0.97
N GLY A 363 -5.03 -5.81 -0.70
CA GLY A 363 -4.10 -6.25 0.34
C GLY A 363 -2.64 -5.90 0.05
N SER A 364 -2.29 -5.69 -1.21
CA SER A 364 -0.97 -5.22 -1.65
C SER A 364 -0.91 -3.72 -1.99
N ALA A 365 -2.04 -3.00 -1.94
CA ALA A 365 -2.06 -1.60 -2.34
C ALA A 365 -1.34 -0.71 -1.30
N ARG A 366 -0.43 0.13 -1.78
CA ARG A 366 0.23 1.14 -0.92
C ARG A 366 -0.66 2.36 -0.72
N LEU A 367 -0.42 3.10 0.37
CA LEU A 367 -1.00 4.42 0.57
C LEU A 367 -0.30 5.47 -0.30
N VAL A 368 -1.09 6.32 -0.92
CA VAL A 368 -0.63 7.52 -1.63
C VAL A 368 -1.53 8.70 -1.26
N PRO A 369 -1.02 9.94 -1.23
CA PRO A 369 -1.86 11.11 -0.97
C PRO A 369 -2.99 11.24 -2.01
N ALA A 370 -4.12 11.84 -1.60
CA ALA A 370 -5.14 12.25 -2.56
C ALA A 370 -4.54 13.23 -3.60
N LYS A 371 -5.03 13.20 -4.85
CA LYS A 371 -4.44 13.99 -5.94
C LYS A 371 -4.49 15.50 -5.69
N GLN A 372 -5.50 15.98 -4.96
CA GLN A 372 -5.67 17.41 -4.65
C GLN A 372 -6.20 17.58 -3.23
N ARG A 373 -5.79 18.68 -2.58
CA ARG A 373 -6.23 19.05 -1.22
C ARG A 373 -6.08 17.92 -0.20
N ALA A 374 -5.00 17.14 -0.36
CA ALA A 374 -4.75 16.00 0.50
C ALA A 374 -4.45 16.43 1.93
N TRP A 375 -3.81 17.58 2.13
CA TRP A 375 -3.31 18.04 3.42
C TRP A 375 -4.04 19.28 3.91
N ALA A 376 -4.27 19.37 5.21
CA ALA A 376 -4.75 20.58 5.89
C ALA A 376 -4.22 20.67 7.33
N GLU A 377 -3.83 21.87 7.75
CA GLU A 377 -3.65 22.18 9.17
C GLU A 377 -5.02 22.24 9.87
N MET A 378 -5.08 21.70 11.09
CA MET A 378 -6.25 21.74 11.95
C MET A 378 -5.96 22.61 13.17
N TRP A 379 -6.85 23.55 13.44
CA TRP A 379 -6.74 24.52 14.54
C TRP A 379 -7.42 24.00 15.81
#